data_AF-A0A9R0QQ38-F1
#
_entry.id   AF-A0A9R0QQ38-F1
#
_cell.length_a   1.000
_cell.length_b   1.000
_cell.length_c   1.000
_cell.angle_alpha   90.00
_cell.angle_beta   90.00
_cell.angle_gamma   90.00
#
_symmetry.space_group_name_H-M   'P 1'
#
loop_
_entity.id
_entity.type
_entity.pdbx_description
1 polymer ?
#
loop_
_entity_poly.entity_id
_entity_poly.type
_entity_poly.pdbx_seq_one_letter_code
_entity_poly.pdbx_strand_id
1 'polypeptide(L)'
;MGFAVTRTSKSLVVPTSPTPAGETLRLSSLDRVPGLRHLVLSLHAFDGATRVEAAVGEGEVAASPARVVREALGKALVDYYPFAGRFLEPEVEGGEVRVACTGEGAWFVEAMAACSLEDVKHLDHPMVIPKEELLPEPSPDVPALDMPLMMQVTEFTCGGFVVGLISVHTIADGLGAGQFINAVGDYARGLPKPRLSPVWARDLIPDPPRMPAPPPKLELLDLREFTVDLTPDHIAKAKSDFFVSMGQRCSASPGASPTTTPSTSASSPTRATSCSPRLAGDVARWAVGGFAQDPYELRFTYDSLFVSDWTRLGFLEADYGWGAPTHVVPFSYHPFMAVAVIGAPPAPKIGARVMTMCVEEAHLPEFRDQMNAFAAGK
;
A
#
# COMPACT_ATOMS: atom_id res chain seq x y z
N MET A 1 -12.28 -8.21 -26.72
CA MET A 1 -10.86 -8.56 -26.97
C MET A 1 -10.07 -7.99 -25.81
N GLY A 2 -9.34 -8.82 -25.06
CA GLY A 2 -8.48 -8.33 -23.98
C GLY A 2 -7.17 -7.78 -24.55
N PHE A 3 -6.59 -6.80 -23.88
CA PHE A 3 -5.23 -6.36 -24.20
C PHE A 3 -4.23 -7.37 -23.62
N ALA A 4 -3.25 -7.78 -24.43
CA ALA A 4 -2.24 -8.74 -24.01
C ALA A 4 -1.09 -8.03 -23.27
N VAL A 5 -0.70 -8.57 -22.13
CA VAL A 5 0.53 -8.21 -21.40
C VAL A 5 1.54 -9.34 -21.59
N THR A 6 2.76 -9.00 -22.02
CA THR A 6 3.86 -9.95 -22.21
C THR A 6 4.96 -9.68 -21.22
N ARG A 7 5.26 -10.64 -20.35
CA ARG A 7 6.37 -10.58 -19.40
C ARG A 7 7.68 -10.88 -20.13
N THR A 8 8.62 -9.95 -20.10
CA THR A 8 9.88 -9.99 -20.86
C THR A 8 11.05 -10.50 -20.03
N SER A 9 11.04 -10.29 -18.71
CA SER A 9 12.10 -10.71 -17.79
C SER A 9 11.57 -10.94 -16.38
N LYS A 10 12.20 -11.86 -15.64
CA LYS A 10 11.83 -12.24 -14.27
C LYS A 10 13.11 -12.57 -13.51
N SER A 11 13.40 -11.85 -12.43
CA SER A 11 14.60 -12.10 -11.62
C SER A 11 14.54 -11.44 -10.25
N LEU A 12 15.42 -11.86 -9.35
CA LEU A 12 15.65 -11.17 -8.09
C LEU A 12 16.51 -9.91 -8.32
N VAL A 13 16.12 -8.81 -7.68
CA VAL A 13 16.92 -7.58 -7.58
C VAL A 13 17.59 -7.58 -6.22
N VAL A 14 18.90 -7.80 -6.20
CA VAL A 14 19.72 -7.81 -5.00
C VAL A 14 20.15 -6.38 -4.61
N PRO A 15 20.48 -6.13 -3.33
CA PRO A 15 21.09 -4.88 -2.90
C PRO A 15 22.37 -4.58 -3.69
N THR A 16 22.59 -3.32 -4.08
CA THR A 16 23.76 -2.93 -4.88
C THR A 16 25.08 -2.94 -4.11
N SER A 17 25.02 -3.04 -2.78
CA SER A 17 26.18 -3.18 -1.90
C SER A 17 25.86 -4.13 -0.75
N PRO A 18 26.87 -4.71 -0.08
CA PRO A 18 26.65 -5.57 1.08
C PRO A 18 25.79 -4.91 2.15
N THR A 19 24.81 -5.65 2.64
CA THR A 19 23.93 -5.26 3.75
C THR A 19 24.33 -6.01 5.02
N PRO A 20 23.76 -5.70 6.20
CA PRO A 20 23.89 -6.52 7.41
C PRO A 20 23.32 -7.94 7.19
N ALA A 21 24.08 -8.79 6.50
CA ALA A 21 23.67 -10.13 6.10
C ALA A 21 23.85 -11.11 7.27
N GLY A 22 22.90 -12.03 7.43
CA GLY A 22 22.91 -13.04 8.50
C GLY A 22 22.29 -12.57 9.81
N GLU A 23 21.83 -11.32 9.90
CA GLU A 23 20.99 -10.85 10.99
C GLU A 23 19.55 -11.36 10.82
N THR A 24 18.93 -11.76 11.93
CA THR A 24 17.50 -12.11 11.96
C THR A 24 16.78 -11.08 12.82
N LEU A 25 15.94 -10.28 12.17
CA LEU A 25 15.22 -9.18 12.80
C LEU A 25 13.90 -9.65 13.41
N ARG A 26 13.66 -9.26 14.66
CA ARG A 26 12.36 -9.46 15.31
C ARG A 26 11.37 -8.39 14.86
N LEU A 27 10.15 -8.84 14.62
CA LEU A 27 8.99 -7.99 14.37
C LEU A 27 8.43 -7.43 15.69
N SER A 28 7.76 -6.27 15.64
CA SER A 28 7.11 -5.69 16.81
C SER A 28 5.84 -6.45 17.19
N SER A 29 5.25 -6.11 18.34
CA SER A 29 3.92 -6.61 18.73
C SER A 29 2.83 -6.24 17.72
N LEU A 30 2.91 -5.06 17.10
CA LEU A 30 1.96 -4.58 16.10
C LEU A 30 2.07 -5.34 14.77
N ASP A 31 3.29 -5.68 14.36
CA ASP A 31 3.53 -6.41 13.11
C ASP A 31 3.04 -7.87 13.18
N ARG A 32 3.03 -8.44 14.40
CA ARG A 32 2.69 -9.84 14.67
C ARG A 32 1.19 -10.09 14.87
N VAL A 33 0.35 -9.09 14.63
CA VAL A 33 -1.11 -9.26 14.68
C VAL A 33 -1.53 -10.33 13.66
N PRO A 34 -2.28 -11.38 14.04
CA PRO A 34 -2.56 -12.54 13.18
C PRO A 34 -3.15 -12.19 11.80
N GLY A 35 -3.90 -11.09 11.69
CA GLY A 35 -4.49 -10.63 10.44
C GLY A 35 -3.52 -9.92 9.48
N LEU A 36 -2.28 -9.60 9.87
CA LEU A 36 -1.34 -8.83 9.03
C LEU A 36 -0.38 -9.70 8.20
N ARG A 37 -0.39 -11.02 8.38
CA ARG A 37 0.41 -11.96 7.58
C ARG A 37 -0.26 -12.26 6.23
N HIS A 38 -0.42 -11.24 5.39
CA HIS A 38 -1.06 -11.35 4.08
C HIS A 38 -0.38 -10.43 3.05
N LEU A 39 -0.73 -10.62 1.77
CA LEU A 39 -0.23 -9.81 0.65
C LEU A 39 -1.08 -8.55 0.47
N VAL A 40 -0.44 -7.39 0.44
CA VAL A 40 -1.03 -6.10 0.05
C VAL A 40 -0.61 -5.82 -1.37
N LEU A 41 -1.58 -5.51 -2.22
CA LEU A 41 -1.37 -5.33 -3.65
C LEU A 41 -1.76 -3.90 -4.04
N SER A 42 -1.00 -3.29 -4.95
CA SER A 42 -1.34 -2.01 -5.54
C SER A 42 -0.79 -1.85 -6.95
N LEU A 43 -1.44 -1.02 -7.76
CA LEU A 43 -0.94 -0.59 -9.07
C LEU A 43 -0.77 0.93 -9.07
N HIS A 44 0.35 1.41 -9.63
CA HIS A 44 0.71 2.82 -9.70
C HIS A 44 0.94 3.16 -11.17
N ALA A 45 0.03 3.92 -11.77
CA ALA A 45 0.11 4.29 -13.19
C ALA A 45 0.85 5.62 -13.35
N PHE A 46 1.79 5.67 -14.29
CA PHE A 46 2.60 6.84 -14.62
C PHE A 46 2.41 7.18 -16.10
N ASP A 47 2.17 8.46 -16.39
CA ASP A 47 2.07 8.94 -17.76
C ASP A 47 3.46 8.94 -18.42
N GLY A 48 3.48 8.81 -19.75
CA GLY A 48 4.71 8.79 -20.55
C GLY A 48 5.37 10.14 -20.75
N ALA A 49 5.23 11.07 -19.80
CA ALA A 49 5.84 12.39 -19.88
C ALA A 49 7.37 12.27 -20.00
N THR A 50 8.01 13.17 -20.74
CA THR A 50 9.47 13.13 -20.93
C THR A 50 10.17 13.20 -19.59
N ARG A 51 11.02 12.21 -19.29
CA ARG A 51 11.84 12.19 -18.08
C ARG A 51 12.59 13.51 -17.95
N VAL A 52 12.53 14.15 -16.77
CA VAL A 52 13.34 15.35 -16.50
C VAL A 52 14.80 14.90 -16.40
N GLU A 53 15.55 15.03 -17.50
CA GLU A 53 16.91 14.52 -17.58
C GLU A 53 17.86 15.30 -16.66
N ALA A 54 18.42 14.61 -15.67
CA ALA A 54 19.73 14.95 -15.15
C ALA A 54 20.77 14.33 -16.09
N ALA A 55 21.30 15.14 -17.01
CA ALA A 55 22.52 14.90 -17.78
C ALA A 55 22.69 13.49 -18.36
N VAL A 56 21.88 13.13 -19.35
CA VAL A 56 22.22 12.04 -20.27
C VAL A 56 23.16 12.63 -21.33
N GLY A 57 24.31 12.01 -21.57
CA GLY A 57 25.27 12.49 -22.57
C GLY A 57 24.65 12.41 -23.98
N GLU A 58 24.98 13.36 -24.85
CA GLU A 58 24.51 13.37 -26.24
C GLU A 58 24.80 12.00 -26.91
N GLY A 59 23.73 11.25 -27.23
CA GLY A 59 23.82 9.96 -27.93
C GLY A 59 23.45 8.71 -27.12
N GLU A 60 23.15 8.83 -25.82
CA GLU A 60 22.62 7.70 -25.03
C GLU A 60 21.10 7.54 -25.21
N VAL A 61 20.66 6.29 -25.40
CA VAL A 61 19.24 5.94 -25.42
C VAL A 61 18.70 6.07 -24.00
N ALA A 62 17.63 6.85 -23.81
CA ALA A 62 16.96 7.00 -22.53
C ALA A 62 16.63 5.61 -21.93
N ALA A 63 17.05 5.38 -20.69
CA ALA A 63 16.81 4.11 -20.00
C ALA A 63 15.30 3.86 -19.85
N SER A 64 14.86 2.61 -20.10
CA SER A 64 13.45 2.25 -19.96
C SER A 64 12.99 2.38 -18.51
N PRO A 65 11.69 2.65 -18.26
CA PRO A 65 11.13 2.67 -16.91
C PRO A 65 11.48 1.42 -16.10
N ALA A 66 11.38 0.23 -16.69
CA ALA A 66 11.73 -1.03 -16.02
C ALA A 66 13.19 -1.05 -15.54
N ARG A 67 14.12 -0.62 -16.39
CA ARG A 67 15.55 -0.54 -16.03
C ARG A 67 15.80 0.47 -14.91
N VAL A 68 15.22 1.67 -15.01
CA VAL A 68 15.41 2.72 -14.00
C VAL A 68 14.88 2.27 -12.63
N VAL A 69 13.67 1.73 -12.58
CA VAL A 69 13.06 1.25 -11.33
C VAL A 69 13.84 0.07 -10.76
N ARG A 70 14.30 -0.87 -11.61
CA ARG A 70 15.15 -2.00 -11.20
C ARG A 70 16.44 -1.55 -10.53
N GLU A 71 17.19 -0.65 -11.17
CA GLU A 71 18.46 -0.14 -10.64
C GLU A 71 18.25 0.64 -9.33
N ALA A 72 17.18 1.43 -9.26
CA ALA A 72 16.82 2.19 -8.07
C ALA A 72 16.38 1.30 -6.91
N LEU A 73 15.65 0.21 -7.20
CA LEU A 73 15.25 -0.79 -6.22
C LEU A 73 16.49 -1.43 -5.58
N GLY A 74 17.49 -1.83 -6.38
CA GLY A 74 18.75 -2.38 -5.86
C GLY A 74 19.47 -1.43 -4.91
N LYS A 75 19.43 -0.11 -5.15
CA LYS A 75 19.98 0.90 -4.24
C LYS A 75 19.14 1.06 -2.98
N ALA A 76 17.82 1.14 -3.11
CA ALA A 76 16.90 1.27 -1.98
C ALA A 76 16.99 0.07 -1.02
N LEU A 77 17.21 -1.14 -1.55
CA LEU A 77 17.40 -2.36 -0.76
C LEU A 77 18.70 -2.36 0.07
N VAL A 78 19.59 -1.39 -0.10
CA VAL A 78 20.73 -1.21 0.83
C VAL A 78 20.26 -0.59 2.14
N ASP A 79 19.51 0.52 2.07
CA ASP A 79 18.97 1.17 3.27
C ASP A 79 17.82 0.37 3.87
N TYR A 80 16.95 -0.17 3.00
CA TYR A 80 15.79 -0.98 3.35
C TYR A 80 16.11 -2.48 3.24
N TYR A 81 17.28 -2.89 3.73
CA TYR A 81 17.77 -4.28 3.63
C TYR A 81 16.83 -5.39 4.11
N PRO A 82 15.90 -5.19 5.07
CA PRO A 82 14.95 -6.24 5.43
C PRO A 82 14.03 -6.64 4.27
N PHE A 83 13.76 -5.73 3.32
CA PHE A 83 12.97 -6.03 2.12
C PHE A 83 13.69 -6.96 1.13
N ALA A 84 15.02 -7.08 1.24
CA ALA A 84 15.82 -8.04 0.48
C ALA A 84 15.99 -9.40 1.19
N GLY A 85 15.36 -9.58 2.35
CA GLY A 85 15.42 -10.78 3.16
C GLY A 85 14.29 -11.77 2.86
N ARG A 86 14.05 -12.68 3.82
CA ARG A 86 12.95 -13.65 3.79
C ARG A 86 12.24 -13.67 5.14
N PHE A 87 10.93 -13.86 5.14
CA PHE A 87 10.25 -14.22 6.38
C PHE A 87 10.63 -15.64 6.78
N LEU A 88 10.84 -15.82 8.09
CA LEU A 88 11.01 -17.12 8.71
C LEU A 88 9.80 -17.40 9.57
N GLU A 89 9.10 -18.50 9.26
CA GLU A 89 8.07 -19.04 10.12
C GLU A 89 8.71 -19.65 11.38
N PRO A 90 8.02 -19.61 12.53
CA PRO A 90 8.56 -20.14 13.77
C PRO A 90 8.72 -21.67 13.73
N GLU A 91 9.87 -22.16 14.18
CA GLU A 91 10.16 -23.61 14.27
C GLU A 91 9.33 -24.33 15.34
N VAL A 92 8.87 -23.59 16.35
CA VAL A 92 8.12 -24.09 17.51
C VAL A 92 6.76 -23.43 17.59
N GLU A 93 5.75 -24.22 17.99
CA GLU A 93 4.40 -23.73 18.22
C GLU A 93 4.41 -22.60 19.27
N GLY A 94 3.86 -21.44 18.90
CA GLY A 94 3.89 -20.22 19.71
C GLY A 94 5.11 -19.31 19.49
N GLY A 95 6.05 -19.68 18.61
CA GLY A 95 7.18 -18.84 18.21
C GLY A 95 6.76 -17.58 17.43
N GLU A 96 7.75 -16.76 17.07
CA GLU A 96 7.55 -15.49 16.36
C GLU A 96 8.06 -15.56 14.94
N VAL A 97 7.27 -15.05 14.00
CA VAL A 97 7.75 -14.72 12.66
C VAL A 97 8.88 -13.71 12.77
N ARG A 98 9.92 -13.90 11.95
CA ARG A 98 11.11 -13.03 11.89
C ARG A 98 11.47 -12.73 10.45
N VAL A 99 12.34 -11.74 10.24
CA VAL A 99 12.90 -11.43 8.92
C VAL A 99 14.38 -11.81 8.92
N ALA A 100 14.75 -12.84 8.17
CA ALA A 100 16.14 -13.16 7.89
C ALA A 100 16.67 -12.21 6.82
N CYS A 101 17.69 -11.42 7.16
CA CYS A 101 18.32 -10.48 6.24
C CYS A 101 19.33 -11.23 5.36
N THR A 102 18.82 -12.00 4.39
CA THR A 102 19.63 -12.84 3.49
C THR A 102 20.31 -12.05 2.38
N GLY A 103 19.75 -10.88 2.00
CA GLY A 103 20.25 -10.08 0.90
C GLY A 103 19.98 -10.68 -0.48
N GLU A 104 19.17 -11.74 -0.56
CA GLU A 104 18.81 -12.41 -1.82
C GLU A 104 17.91 -11.56 -2.72
N GLY A 105 17.37 -10.46 -2.19
CA GLY A 105 16.70 -9.44 -2.98
C GLY A 105 15.20 -9.62 -3.11
N ALA A 106 14.58 -8.69 -3.82
CA ALA A 106 13.14 -8.64 -4.09
C ALA A 106 12.82 -9.22 -5.48
N TRP A 107 11.65 -9.83 -5.64
CA TRP A 107 11.24 -10.37 -6.94
C TRP A 107 10.84 -9.25 -7.89
N PHE A 108 11.34 -9.26 -9.12
CA PHE A 108 11.11 -8.21 -10.10
C PHE A 108 10.76 -8.77 -11.48
N VAL A 109 9.66 -8.28 -12.04
CA VAL A 109 9.16 -8.68 -13.36
C VAL A 109 9.13 -7.45 -14.28
N GLU A 110 9.62 -7.64 -15.50
CA GLU A 110 9.47 -6.67 -16.59
C GLU A 110 8.39 -7.16 -17.54
N ALA A 111 7.54 -6.25 -17.98
CA ALA A 111 6.45 -6.57 -18.89
C ALA A 111 6.16 -5.43 -19.86
N MET A 112 5.47 -5.76 -20.95
CA MET A 112 5.00 -4.82 -21.95
C MET A 112 3.53 -5.07 -22.26
N ALA A 113 2.75 -4.01 -22.40
CA ALA A 113 1.37 -4.04 -22.86
C ALA A 113 1.29 -3.52 -24.30
N ALA A 114 0.62 -4.26 -25.19
CA ALA A 114 0.45 -3.90 -26.60
C ALA A 114 -0.64 -2.83 -26.83
N CYS A 115 -0.84 -1.94 -25.87
CA CYS A 115 -1.83 -0.86 -25.89
C CYS A 115 -1.31 0.38 -25.16
N SER A 116 -2.05 1.48 -25.22
CA SER A 116 -1.78 2.69 -24.44
C SER A 116 -2.50 2.65 -23.09
N LEU A 117 -2.14 3.57 -22.17
CA LEU A 117 -2.90 3.78 -20.95
C LEU A 117 -4.31 4.34 -21.24
N GLU A 118 -4.47 5.12 -22.31
CA GLU A 118 -5.77 5.65 -22.75
C GLU A 118 -6.71 4.53 -23.18
N ASP A 119 -6.21 3.55 -23.93
CA ASP A 119 -6.96 2.36 -24.38
C ASP A 119 -7.56 1.56 -23.21
N VAL A 120 -6.90 1.61 -22.05
CA VAL A 120 -7.32 0.94 -20.81
C VAL A 120 -7.87 1.92 -19.77
N LYS A 121 -8.23 3.14 -20.19
CA LYS A 121 -8.85 4.18 -19.37
C LYS A 121 -8.06 4.50 -18.09
N HIS A 122 -6.73 4.53 -18.18
CA HIS A 122 -5.83 4.80 -17.03
C HIS A 122 -6.13 3.90 -15.82
N LEU A 123 -6.47 2.62 -16.07
CA LEU A 123 -6.86 1.64 -15.06
C LEU A 123 -8.12 2.02 -14.26
N ASP A 124 -9.02 2.82 -14.83
CA ASP A 124 -10.32 3.10 -14.20
C ASP A 124 -11.16 1.81 -14.06
N HIS A 125 -12.05 1.78 -13.07
CA HIS A 125 -12.87 0.61 -12.76
C HIS A 125 -14.16 0.60 -13.62
N PRO A 126 -14.60 -0.57 -14.14
CA PRO A 126 -13.93 -1.86 -14.11
C PRO A 126 -12.70 -1.88 -15.03
N MET A 127 -11.61 -2.47 -14.54
CA MET A 127 -10.35 -2.52 -15.29
C MET A 127 -10.48 -3.35 -16.56
N VAL A 128 -9.92 -2.85 -17.67
CA VAL A 128 -9.91 -3.55 -18.95
C VAL A 128 -8.87 -4.66 -19.00
N ILE A 129 -7.71 -4.44 -18.39
CA ILE A 129 -6.69 -5.47 -18.15
C ILE A 129 -6.91 -6.04 -16.75
N PRO A 130 -7.01 -7.37 -16.57
CA PRO A 130 -7.07 -7.98 -15.24
C PRO A 130 -5.86 -7.57 -14.40
N LYS A 131 -6.06 -7.28 -13.11
CA LYS A 131 -4.96 -6.86 -12.22
C LYS A 131 -3.82 -7.88 -12.18
N GLU A 132 -4.12 -9.16 -12.33
CA GLU A 132 -3.18 -10.28 -12.30
C GLU A 132 -2.16 -10.22 -13.44
N GLU A 133 -2.49 -9.53 -14.54
CA GLU A 133 -1.56 -9.28 -15.64
C GLU A 133 -0.62 -8.10 -15.39
N LEU A 134 -1.02 -7.17 -14.51
CA LEU A 134 -0.25 -5.97 -14.15
C LEU A 134 0.53 -6.12 -12.83
N LEU A 135 0.25 -7.19 -12.09
CA LEU A 135 0.94 -7.57 -10.86
C LEU A 135 2.00 -8.66 -11.14
N PRO A 136 3.11 -8.68 -10.38
CA PRO A 136 4.09 -9.73 -10.49
C PRO A 136 3.46 -11.08 -10.13
N GLU A 137 3.67 -12.08 -10.99
CA GLU A 137 3.41 -13.46 -10.59
C GLU A 137 4.33 -13.87 -9.43
N PRO A 138 3.89 -14.77 -8.53
CA PRO A 138 4.75 -15.29 -7.47
C PRO A 138 6.06 -15.87 -8.02
N SER A 139 7.15 -15.70 -7.27
CA SER A 139 8.41 -16.36 -7.57
C SER A 139 8.21 -17.89 -7.54
N PRO A 140 8.80 -18.64 -8.49
CA PRO A 140 8.67 -20.10 -8.50
C PRO A 140 9.38 -20.78 -7.32
N ASP A 141 10.42 -20.15 -6.79
CA ASP A 141 11.34 -20.76 -5.82
C ASP A 141 11.06 -20.34 -4.37
N VAL A 142 10.30 -19.25 -4.18
CA VAL A 142 10.04 -18.67 -2.86
C VAL A 142 8.54 -18.50 -2.67
N PRO A 143 7.96 -19.03 -1.57
CA PRO A 143 6.57 -18.78 -1.23
C PRO A 143 6.25 -17.28 -1.21
N ALA A 144 5.11 -16.88 -1.77
CA ALA A 144 4.76 -15.46 -1.90
C ALA A 144 4.73 -14.73 -0.55
N LEU A 145 4.33 -15.41 0.51
CA LEU A 145 4.33 -14.89 1.86
C LEU A 145 5.74 -14.76 2.45
N ASP A 146 6.73 -15.50 1.97
CA ASP A 146 8.10 -15.42 2.49
C ASP A 146 8.94 -14.35 1.78
N MET A 147 8.45 -13.86 0.64
CA MET A 147 9.01 -12.77 -0.14
C MET A 147 8.47 -11.42 0.37
N PRO A 148 9.27 -10.56 1.03
CA PRO A 148 8.76 -9.30 1.56
C PRO A 148 8.19 -8.36 0.49
N LEU A 149 8.75 -8.43 -0.71
CA LEU A 149 8.45 -7.52 -1.81
C LEU A 149 8.54 -8.21 -3.17
N MET A 150 7.52 -7.96 -3.98
CA MET A 150 7.52 -8.28 -5.41
C MET A 150 7.06 -7.05 -6.18
N MET A 151 7.69 -6.79 -7.33
CA MET A 151 7.38 -5.64 -8.17
C MET A 151 7.31 -6.07 -9.63
N GLN A 152 6.36 -5.52 -10.38
CA GLN A 152 6.30 -5.63 -11.85
C GLN A 152 6.28 -4.24 -12.45
N VAL A 153 7.08 -4.00 -13.48
CA VAL A 153 6.98 -2.79 -14.30
C VAL A 153 6.43 -3.18 -15.67
N THR A 154 5.25 -2.66 -16.02
CA THR A 154 4.59 -2.91 -17.29
C THR A 154 4.60 -1.64 -18.14
N GLU A 155 5.36 -1.64 -19.23
CA GLU A 155 5.50 -0.51 -20.15
C GLU A 155 4.41 -0.55 -21.23
N PHE A 156 3.78 0.60 -21.51
CA PHE A 156 2.70 0.76 -22.49
C PHE A 156 3.21 1.46 -23.75
N THR A 157 2.54 1.24 -24.88
CA THR A 157 2.94 1.80 -26.19
C THR A 157 2.96 3.33 -26.26
N CYS A 158 2.24 4.01 -25.35
CA CYS A 158 2.24 5.47 -25.22
C CYS A 158 3.42 6.03 -24.40
N GLY A 159 4.37 5.18 -24.00
CA GLY A 159 5.50 5.56 -23.14
C GLY A 159 5.17 5.63 -21.65
N GLY A 160 3.89 5.54 -21.28
CA GLY A 160 3.47 5.38 -19.89
C GLY A 160 3.78 3.99 -19.36
N PHE A 161 3.75 3.81 -18.04
CA PHE A 161 4.02 2.53 -17.41
C PHE A 161 3.23 2.35 -16.12
N VAL A 162 3.09 1.10 -15.70
CA VAL A 162 2.45 0.73 -14.44
C VAL A 162 3.46 0.00 -13.58
N VAL A 163 3.60 0.42 -12.33
CA VAL A 163 4.30 -0.32 -11.29
C VAL A 163 3.28 -1.09 -10.48
N GLY A 164 3.28 -2.41 -10.64
CA GLY A 164 2.53 -3.33 -9.79
C GLY A 164 3.36 -3.77 -8.61
N LEU A 165 2.79 -3.67 -7.41
CA LEU A 165 3.46 -3.93 -6.16
C LEU A 165 2.70 -4.99 -5.38
N ILE A 166 3.43 -5.97 -4.86
CA ILE A 166 2.95 -6.88 -3.83
C ILE A 166 3.92 -6.83 -2.65
N SER A 167 3.42 -6.56 -1.45
CA SER A 167 4.22 -6.57 -0.22
C SER A 167 3.51 -7.34 0.89
N VAL A 168 4.24 -8.02 1.74
CA VAL A 168 3.65 -8.66 2.93
C VAL A 168 3.39 -7.59 4.00
N HIS A 169 2.13 -7.41 4.42
CA HIS A 169 1.74 -6.30 5.32
C HIS A 169 2.52 -6.29 6.65
N THR A 170 2.94 -7.46 7.13
CA THR A 170 3.74 -7.62 8.35
C THR A 170 5.04 -6.78 8.35
N ILE A 171 5.66 -6.49 7.20
CA ILE A 171 6.93 -5.73 7.18
C ILE A 171 6.72 -4.22 7.32
N ALA A 172 5.58 -3.70 6.86
CA ALA A 172 5.31 -2.28 6.83
C ALA A 172 3.80 -2.02 6.73
N ASP A 173 3.34 -1.00 7.45
CA ASP A 173 2.04 -0.39 7.20
C ASP A 173 2.05 0.46 5.92
N GLY A 174 0.91 1.08 5.60
CA GLY A 174 0.79 1.93 4.41
C GLY A 174 1.81 3.08 4.37
N LEU A 175 2.14 3.69 5.51
CA LEU A 175 3.12 4.78 5.58
C LEU A 175 4.54 4.28 5.33
N GLY A 176 4.92 3.16 5.95
CA GLY A 176 6.21 2.52 5.73
C GLY A 176 6.38 2.05 4.28
N ALA A 177 5.33 1.48 3.69
CA ALA A 177 5.32 1.08 2.28
C ALA A 177 5.48 2.29 1.36
N GLY A 178 4.76 3.39 1.61
CA GLY A 178 4.90 4.62 0.86
C GLY A 178 6.30 5.22 0.99
N GLN A 179 6.89 5.26 2.19
CA GLN A 179 8.27 5.73 2.39
C GLN A 179 9.28 4.90 1.59
N PHE A 180 9.14 3.57 1.59
CA PHE A 180 9.99 2.68 0.81
C PHE A 180 9.90 2.97 -0.69
N ILE A 181 8.69 3.07 -1.24
CA ILE A 181 8.48 3.37 -2.67
C ILE A 181 9.05 4.73 -3.05
N ASN A 182 8.90 5.74 -2.18
CA ASN A 182 9.53 7.05 -2.37
C ASN A 182 11.05 6.99 -2.33
N ALA A 183 11.65 6.14 -1.49
CA ALA A 183 13.09 5.91 -1.48
C ALA A 183 13.58 5.29 -2.80
N VAL A 184 12.83 4.35 -3.38
CA VAL A 184 13.09 3.86 -4.75
C VAL A 184 13.02 5.03 -5.74
N GLY A 185 12.01 5.90 -5.65
CA GLY A 185 11.91 7.12 -6.48
C GLY A 185 13.08 8.09 -6.32
N ASP A 186 13.55 8.32 -5.09
CA ASP A 186 14.73 9.14 -4.79
C ASP A 186 15.97 8.63 -5.53
N TYR A 187 16.23 7.33 -5.44
CA TYR A 187 17.35 6.71 -6.15
C TYR A 187 17.19 6.70 -7.67
N ALA A 188 15.95 6.52 -8.17
CA ALA A 188 15.64 6.60 -9.59
C ALA A 188 15.89 8.00 -10.17
N ARG A 189 15.74 9.05 -9.36
CA ARG A 189 16.10 10.44 -9.70
C ARG A 189 17.57 10.79 -9.44
N GLY A 190 18.38 9.82 -9.01
CA GLY A 190 19.82 10.00 -8.84
C GLY A 190 20.23 10.64 -7.51
N LEU A 191 19.36 10.66 -6.49
CA LEU A 191 19.78 11.10 -5.17
C LEU A 191 20.80 10.11 -4.58
N PRO A 192 21.78 10.60 -3.80
CA PRO A 192 22.82 9.75 -3.22
C PRO A 192 22.32 8.92 -2.01
N LYS A 193 21.18 9.30 -1.43
CA LYS A 193 20.52 8.63 -0.29
C LYS A 193 19.02 8.97 -0.28
N PRO A 194 18.15 8.17 0.36
CA PRO A 194 16.75 8.51 0.50
C PRO A 194 16.58 9.79 1.32
N ARG A 195 15.51 10.55 1.06
CA ARG A 195 15.17 11.77 1.82
C ARG A 195 14.90 11.46 3.30
N LEU A 196 14.35 10.29 3.57
CA LEU A 196 14.11 9.78 4.91
C LEU A 196 14.87 8.46 5.09
N SER A 197 15.83 8.47 6.01
CA SER A 197 16.58 7.26 6.35
C SER A 197 15.69 6.30 7.16
N PRO A 198 15.60 5.02 6.76
CA PRO A 198 14.83 4.04 7.52
C PRO A 198 15.54 3.65 8.82
N VAL A 199 14.76 3.21 9.79
CA VAL A 199 15.24 2.55 11.01
C VAL A 199 14.40 1.30 11.24
N TRP A 200 15.02 0.22 11.76
CA TRP A 200 14.26 -0.95 12.17
C TRP A 200 13.54 -0.71 13.49
N ALA A 201 14.31 -0.50 14.57
CA ALA A 201 13.87 -0.03 15.90
C ALA A 201 12.54 -0.62 16.44
N ARG A 202 12.18 -1.84 16.03
CA ARG A 202 10.92 -2.50 16.40
C ARG A 202 10.87 -2.85 17.89
N ASP A 203 12.02 -2.91 18.53
CA ASP A 203 12.22 -3.08 19.97
C ASP A 203 11.78 -1.86 20.80
N LEU A 204 11.66 -0.69 20.18
CA LEU A 204 11.10 0.50 20.85
C LEU A 204 9.58 0.44 21.01
N ILE A 205 8.91 -0.44 20.26
CA ILE A 205 7.47 -0.67 20.38
C ILE A 205 7.23 -1.61 21.57
N PRO A 206 6.44 -1.21 22.57
CA PRO A 206 6.14 -2.05 23.72
C PRO A 206 5.60 -3.42 23.31
N ASP A 207 6.09 -4.47 23.98
CA ASP A 207 5.67 -5.86 23.75
C ASP A 207 4.78 -6.29 24.93
N PRO A 208 3.45 -6.02 24.89
CA PRO A 208 2.57 -6.38 25.98
C PRO A 208 2.50 -7.90 26.15
N PRO A 209 2.24 -8.41 27.38
CA PRO A 209 2.11 -9.84 27.62
C PRO A 209 1.06 -10.43 26.70
N ARG A 210 1.41 -11.51 25.99
CA ARG A 210 0.44 -12.23 25.16
C ARG A 210 -0.66 -12.76 26.06
N MET A 211 -1.91 -12.33 25.83
CA MET A 211 -3.04 -12.99 26.47
C MET A 211 -3.11 -14.43 25.92
N PRO A 212 -3.27 -15.45 26.78
CA PRO A 212 -3.40 -16.84 26.35
C PRO A 212 -4.78 -17.04 25.72
N ALA A 213 -4.98 -16.47 24.53
CA ALA A 213 -6.14 -16.71 23.70
C ALA A 213 -5.71 -17.67 22.56
N PRO A 214 -6.56 -18.64 22.18
CA PRO A 214 -6.35 -19.37 20.95
C PRO A 214 -6.27 -18.37 19.79
N PRO A 215 -5.48 -18.65 18.72
CA PRO A 215 -5.46 -17.79 17.55
C PRO A 215 -6.88 -17.60 17.04
N PRO A 216 -7.27 -16.36 16.69
CA PRO A 216 -8.63 -16.08 16.25
C PRO A 216 -8.93 -16.90 14.99
N LYS A 217 -10.07 -17.57 14.97
CA LYS A 217 -10.59 -18.15 13.72
C LYS A 217 -11.07 -17.01 12.84
N LEU A 218 -10.35 -16.76 11.74
CA LEU A 218 -10.76 -15.79 10.74
C LEU A 218 -11.82 -16.45 9.86
N GLU A 219 -13.04 -15.92 9.89
CA GLU A 219 -14.10 -16.36 8.98
C GLU A 219 -13.84 -15.78 7.60
N LEU A 220 -14.01 -16.62 6.57
CA LEU A 220 -13.88 -16.17 5.20
C LEU A 220 -15.20 -15.55 4.73
N LEU A 221 -15.14 -14.29 4.30
CA LEU A 221 -16.20 -13.46 3.77
C LEU A 221 -16.05 -13.38 2.24
N ASP A 222 -17.11 -13.71 1.50
CA ASP A 222 -17.16 -13.56 0.03
C ASP A 222 -17.56 -12.14 -0.37
N LEU A 223 -16.69 -11.19 -0.02
CA LEU A 223 -16.94 -9.77 -0.22
C LEU A 223 -16.75 -9.37 -1.69
N ARG A 224 -17.62 -8.49 -2.17
CA ARG A 224 -17.62 -7.98 -3.54
C ARG A 224 -17.04 -6.57 -3.60
N GLU A 225 -16.30 -6.32 -4.67
CA GLU A 225 -15.74 -5.00 -4.96
C GLU A 225 -16.83 -4.01 -5.36
N PHE A 226 -16.64 -2.77 -4.94
CA PHE A 226 -17.44 -1.63 -5.36
C PHE A 226 -16.58 -0.37 -5.34
N THR A 227 -16.74 0.49 -6.34
CA THR A 227 -16.01 1.76 -6.44
C THR A 227 -16.99 2.88 -6.74
N VAL A 228 -16.85 4.01 -6.05
CA VAL A 228 -17.64 5.21 -6.31
C VAL A 228 -16.78 6.47 -6.18
N ASP A 229 -17.02 7.43 -7.08
CA ASP A 229 -16.36 8.73 -7.07
C ASP A 229 -17.26 9.75 -6.35
N LEU A 230 -16.69 10.48 -5.40
CA LEU A 230 -17.33 11.58 -4.67
C LEU A 230 -16.77 12.91 -5.17
N THR A 231 -17.63 13.79 -5.68
CA THR A 231 -17.20 15.11 -6.15
C THR A 231 -16.84 16.03 -4.97
N PRO A 232 -16.03 17.08 -5.18
CA PRO A 232 -15.70 18.06 -4.14
C PRO A 232 -16.94 18.68 -3.48
N ASP A 233 -17.98 18.97 -4.26
CA ASP A 233 -19.24 19.54 -3.76
C ASP A 233 -19.97 18.57 -2.82
N HIS A 234 -20.04 17.28 -3.16
CA HIS A 234 -20.65 16.27 -2.30
C HIS A 234 -19.85 16.07 -1.01
N ILE A 235 -18.51 16.06 -1.09
CA ILE A 235 -17.64 16.00 0.09
C ILE A 235 -17.89 17.22 1.00
N ALA A 236 -18.01 18.42 0.42
CA ALA A 236 -18.29 19.64 1.17
C ALA A 236 -19.67 19.58 1.84
N LYS A 237 -20.70 19.11 1.13
CA LYS A 237 -22.04 18.91 1.68
C LYS A 237 -22.03 17.92 2.84
N ALA A 238 -21.43 16.75 2.68
CA ALA A 238 -21.36 15.72 3.72
C ALA A 238 -20.66 16.25 4.99
N LYS A 239 -19.59 17.03 4.85
CA LYS A 239 -18.91 17.68 5.99
C LYS A 239 -19.79 18.73 6.67
N SER A 240 -20.56 19.49 5.91
CA SER A 240 -21.52 20.46 6.45
C SER A 240 -22.61 19.76 7.25
N ASP A 241 -23.21 18.71 6.70
CA ASP A 241 -24.25 17.91 7.36
C ASP A 241 -23.71 17.26 8.65
N PHE A 242 -22.47 16.76 8.63
CA PHE A 242 -21.78 16.27 9.83
C PHE A 242 -21.57 17.37 10.88
N PHE A 243 -21.12 18.57 10.46
CA PHE A 243 -20.93 19.68 11.38
C PHE A 243 -22.24 20.11 12.04
N VAL A 244 -23.33 20.19 11.26
CA VAL A 244 -24.66 20.54 11.77
C VAL A 244 -25.17 19.51 12.79
N SER A 245 -24.94 18.22 12.54
CA SER A 245 -25.42 17.13 13.40
C SER A 245 -24.58 16.91 14.66
N MET A 246 -23.25 17.02 14.55
CA MET A 246 -22.32 16.65 15.63
C MET A 246 -21.68 17.86 16.33
N GLY A 247 -21.84 19.07 15.79
CA GLY A 247 -21.19 20.28 16.31
C GLY A 247 -19.66 20.28 16.17
N GLN A 248 -19.09 19.34 15.42
CA GLN A 248 -17.65 19.17 15.24
C GLN A 248 -17.29 19.21 13.75
N ARG A 249 -16.17 19.86 13.40
CA ARG A 249 -15.68 19.88 12.01
C ARG A 249 -14.89 18.61 11.73
N CYS A 250 -15.13 17.95 10.59
CA CYS A 250 -14.27 16.88 10.11
C CYS A 250 -12.88 17.43 9.73
N SER A 251 -11.80 16.81 10.23
CA SER A 251 -10.42 17.24 9.99
C SER A 251 -9.78 16.66 8.71
N ALA A 252 -10.49 15.85 7.93
CA ALA A 252 -10.02 15.35 6.64
C ALA A 252 -10.17 16.41 5.54
N SER A 253 -9.24 17.36 5.43
CA SER A 253 -9.17 18.29 4.29
C SER A 253 -8.60 17.61 3.03
N PRO A 254 -9.30 17.63 1.89
CA PRO A 254 -8.67 17.42 0.59
C PRO A 254 -8.04 18.75 0.18
N GLY A 255 -6.70 18.78 0.07
CA GLY A 255 -5.95 19.95 -0.38
C GLY A 255 -5.37 20.82 0.73
N ALA A 256 -4.13 20.54 1.12
CA ALA A 256 -3.22 21.53 1.68
C ALA A 256 -1.78 21.18 1.26
N SER A 257 -1.05 22.17 0.73
CA SER A 257 0.35 22.14 0.28
C SER A 257 1.34 21.70 1.39
N PRO A 258 2.59 21.31 1.02
CA PRO A 258 3.41 20.37 1.78
C PRO A 258 4.24 21.08 2.85
N THR A 259 3.63 21.41 3.99
CA THR A 259 4.39 21.79 5.18
C THR A 259 3.63 21.39 6.43
N THR A 260 3.58 20.10 6.74
CA THR A 260 3.49 19.66 8.14
C THR A 260 4.03 18.24 8.28
N THR A 261 4.82 18.04 9.33
CA THR A 261 5.54 16.84 9.76
C THR A 261 4.69 15.56 9.83
N PRO A 262 5.27 14.38 9.55
CA PRO A 262 4.54 13.12 9.55
C PRO A 262 4.26 12.65 10.98
N SER A 263 2.98 12.63 11.37
CA SER A 263 2.53 12.00 12.61
C SER A 263 2.08 10.57 12.32
N THR A 264 2.71 9.63 13.01
CA THR A 264 2.42 8.18 13.01
C THR A 264 0.94 7.88 13.25
N SER A 265 0.31 7.14 12.35
CA SER A 265 -1.03 6.59 12.53
C SER A 265 -0.94 5.09 12.82
N ALA A 266 -1.21 4.71 14.07
CA ALA A 266 -1.49 3.32 14.39
C ALA A 266 -2.84 2.93 13.77
N SER A 267 -2.85 1.81 13.05
CA SER A 267 -4.06 1.17 12.55
C SER A 267 -4.94 0.71 13.71
N SER A 268 -6.08 1.38 13.93
CA SER A 268 -7.16 0.91 14.82
C SER A 268 -8.52 1.35 14.25
N PRO A 269 -9.48 0.43 14.08
CA PRO A 269 -10.78 0.74 13.51
C PRO A 269 -11.76 1.12 14.62
N THR A 270 -11.91 2.41 14.91
CA THR A 270 -13.19 3.09 15.19
C THR A 270 -12.93 4.51 15.67
N ARG A 271 -13.69 5.46 15.13
CA ARG A 271 -13.53 6.93 15.17
C ARG A 271 -12.35 7.42 14.34
N ALA A 272 -12.70 7.95 13.17
CA ALA A 272 -11.88 8.93 12.45
C ALA A 272 -11.61 10.14 13.38
N THR A 273 -10.58 10.03 14.20
CA THR A 273 -10.02 11.13 14.97
C THR A 273 -8.52 11.10 14.75
N SER A 274 -8.04 12.15 14.09
CA SER A 274 -6.64 12.59 14.14
C SER A 274 -6.08 12.40 15.54
N CYS A 275 -4.86 11.86 15.63
CA CYS A 275 -4.12 11.56 16.87
C CYS A 275 -4.38 12.63 17.95
N SER A 276 -5.34 12.34 18.83
CA SER A 276 -5.64 13.17 19.99
C SER A 276 -4.57 12.87 21.05
N PRO A 277 -4.17 13.83 21.90
CA PRO A 277 -3.37 13.53 23.08
C PRO A 277 -3.95 12.39 23.94
N ARG A 278 -5.27 12.16 23.83
CA ARG A 278 -5.95 10.99 24.41
C ARG A 278 -5.52 9.66 23.79
N LEU A 279 -5.39 9.56 22.46
CA LEU A 279 -4.94 8.34 21.78
C LEU A 279 -3.50 7.98 22.18
N ALA A 280 -2.60 8.96 22.25
CA ALA A 280 -1.24 8.74 22.74
C ALA A 280 -1.22 8.25 24.20
N GLY A 281 -2.08 8.83 25.06
CA GLY A 281 -2.26 8.37 26.44
C GLY A 281 -2.89 6.98 26.56
N ASP A 282 -3.82 6.63 25.68
CA ASP A 282 -4.50 5.33 25.65
C ASP A 282 -3.58 4.23 25.13
N VAL A 283 -2.78 4.50 24.11
CA VAL A 283 -1.72 3.58 23.63
C VAL A 283 -0.67 3.38 24.72
N ALA A 284 -0.24 4.43 25.42
CA ALA A 284 0.70 4.30 26.53
C ALA A 284 0.12 3.46 27.69
N ARG A 285 -1.17 3.64 28.02
CA ARG A 285 -1.86 2.81 29.04
C ARG A 285 -2.02 1.36 28.60
N TRP A 286 -2.30 1.14 27.31
CA TRP A 286 -2.39 -0.21 26.74
C TRP A 286 -1.05 -0.93 26.72
N ALA A 287 0.01 -0.23 26.32
CA ALA A 287 1.37 -0.75 26.29
C ALA A 287 1.85 -1.31 27.64
N VAL A 288 1.32 -0.80 28.76
CA VAL A 288 1.65 -1.28 30.11
C VAL A 288 0.62 -2.26 30.69
N GLY A 289 -0.28 -2.80 29.86
CA GLY A 289 -1.31 -3.75 30.29
C GLY A 289 -2.41 -3.12 31.16
N GLY A 290 -2.65 -1.80 31.00
CA GLY A 290 -3.61 -1.04 31.82
C GLY A 290 -5.08 -1.30 31.52
N PHE A 291 -5.41 -2.23 30.62
CA PHE A 291 -6.78 -2.59 30.27
C PHE A 291 -7.06 -4.07 30.56
N ALA A 292 -8.24 -4.36 31.11
CA ALA A 292 -8.68 -5.73 31.40
C ALA A 292 -9.09 -6.53 30.15
N GLN A 293 -9.45 -5.82 29.07
CA GLN A 293 -9.69 -6.35 27.72
C GLN A 293 -8.90 -5.47 26.76
N ASP A 294 -8.36 -6.04 25.69
CA ASP A 294 -7.61 -5.26 24.71
C ASP A 294 -8.56 -4.30 23.95
N PRO A 295 -8.48 -2.97 24.18
CA PRO A 295 -9.34 -2.00 23.51
C PRO A 295 -8.99 -1.85 22.03
N TYR A 296 -7.86 -2.40 21.58
CA TYR A 296 -7.39 -2.38 20.19
C TYR A 296 -7.47 -3.75 19.53
N GLU A 297 -8.19 -4.70 20.15
CA GLU A 297 -8.46 -6.00 19.56
C GLU A 297 -9.16 -5.81 18.19
N LEU A 298 -8.47 -6.21 17.13
CA LEU A 298 -9.04 -6.17 15.79
C LEU A 298 -10.07 -7.30 15.64
N ARG A 299 -11.32 -6.92 15.40
CA ARG A 299 -12.38 -7.86 15.04
C ARG A 299 -12.49 -7.93 13.53
N PHE A 300 -12.32 -9.14 13.01
CA PHE A 300 -12.39 -9.45 11.57
C PHE A 300 -13.73 -10.12 11.28
N THR A 301 -14.80 -9.39 11.52
CA THR A 301 -16.19 -9.86 11.41
C THR A 301 -16.94 -9.02 10.36
N TYR A 302 -18.05 -9.55 9.84
CA TYR A 302 -18.81 -8.88 8.77
C TYR A 302 -19.40 -7.51 9.17
N ASP A 303 -19.52 -7.22 10.48
CA ASP A 303 -19.98 -5.95 11.04
C ASP A 303 -18.84 -4.92 11.26
N SER A 304 -17.59 -5.29 10.98
CA SER A 304 -16.42 -4.44 11.16
C SER A 304 -15.90 -3.90 9.82
N LEU A 305 -15.95 -2.58 9.63
CA LEU A 305 -15.40 -1.92 8.44
C LEU A 305 -14.08 -1.20 8.77
N PHE A 306 -13.03 -1.57 8.07
CA PHE A 306 -11.73 -0.92 8.15
C PHE A 306 -11.64 0.17 7.09
N VAL A 307 -11.43 1.42 7.52
CA VAL A 307 -11.33 2.56 6.61
C VAL A 307 -9.89 3.07 6.59
N SER A 308 -9.30 3.17 5.41
CA SER A 308 -7.94 3.69 5.23
C SER A 308 -7.91 4.78 4.16
N ASP A 309 -7.24 5.89 4.46
CA ASP A 309 -7.05 6.99 3.52
C ASP A 309 -5.65 6.89 2.88
N TRP A 310 -5.62 6.43 1.63
CA TRP A 310 -4.40 6.25 0.86
C TRP A 310 -3.87 7.54 0.24
N THR A 311 -4.65 8.62 0.26
CA THR A 311 -4.22 9.93 -0.29
C THR A 311 -3.08 10.57 0.50
N ARG A 312 -2.76 10.03 1.68
CA ARG A 312 -1.75 10.56 2.60
C ARG A 312 -0.65 9.56 2.95
N LEU A 313 -0.60 8.42 2.26
CA LEU A 313 0.35 7.36 2.58
C LEU A 313 1.72 7.51 1.90
N GLY A 314 1.88 8.47 0.98
CA GLY A 314 3.12 8.61 0.21
C GLY A 314 3.06 7.98 -1.19
N PHE A 315 2.00 7.25 -1.52
CA PHE A 315 1.91 6.56 -2.81
C PHE A 315 1.76 7.52 -4.00
N LEU A 316 1.14 8.68 -3.81
CA LEU A 316 0.95 9.69 -4.87
C LEU A 316 2.19 10.59 -5.03
N GLU A 317 3.21 10.41 -4.19
CA GLU A 317 4.45 11.19 -4.19
C GLU A 317 5.61 10.43 -4.84
N ALA A 318 5.43 9.14 -5.13
CA ALA A 318 6.42 8.30 -5.79
C ALA A 318 6.79 8.91 -7.16
N ASP A 319 8.08 9.16 -7.38
CA ASP A 319 8.55 9.75 -8.64
C ASP A 319 9.85 9.08 -9.07
N TYR A 320 9.76 8.28 -10.13
CA TYR A 320 10.88 7.57 -10.73
C TYR A 320 11.64 8.39 -11.78
N GLY A 321 11.30 9.68 -11.93
CA GLY A 321 11.79 10.61 -12.94
C GLY A 321 10.74 10.98 -14.00
N TRP A 322 9.54 10.41 -13.92
CA TRP A 322 8.39 10.69 -14.79
C TRP A 322 7.30 11.53 -14.10
N GLY A 323 7.57 12.02 -12.88
CA GLY A 323 6.59 12.67 -12.03
C GLY A 323 5.80 11.69 -11.18
N ALA A 324 4.81 12.23 -10.48
CA ALA A 324 3.89 11.48 -9.63
C ALA A 324 2.99 10.54 -10.44
N PRO A 325 2.51 9.42 -9.86
CA PRO A 325 1.54 8.57 -10.53
C PRO A 325 0.23 9.31 -10.78
N THR A 326 -0.40 9.07 -11.93
CA THR A 326 -1.70 9.63 -12.31
C THR A 326 -2.87 8.87 -11.73
N HIS A 327 -2.64 7.64 -11.26
CA HIS A 327 -3.62 6.82 -10.56
C HIS A 327 -2.94 5.77 -9.69
N VAL A 328 -3.42 5.59 -8.46
CA VAL A 328 -3.00 4.52 -7.55
C VAL A 328 -4.22 3.67 -7.23
N VAL A 329 -4.15 2.38 -7.56
CA VAL A 329 -5.24 1.42 -7.36
C VAL A 329 -4.85 0.44 -6.26
N PRO A 330 -5.45 0.55 -5.05
CA PRO A 330 -5.30 -0.44 -4.00
C PRO A 330 -6.10 -1.71 -4.33
N PHE A 331 -5.53 -2.84 -3.97
CA PHE A 331 -6.19 -4.15 -4.06
C PHE A 331 -6.13 -4.79 -2.68
N SER A 332 -6.96 -4.26 -1.77
CA SER A 332 -7.10 -4.74 -0.39
C SER A 332 -8.01 -5.96 -0.34
N TYR A 333 -7.68 -7.02 -1.09
CA TYR A 333 -8.42 -8.28 -1.05
C TYR A 333 -8.06 -9.06 0.20
N HIS A 334 -8.87 -8.91 1.22
CA HIS A 334 -8.78 -9.74 2.41
C HIS A 334 -10.09 -10.50 2.52
N PRO A 335 -10.07 -11.83 2.30
CA PRO A 335 -11.29 -12.62 2.38
C PRO A 335 -11.79 -12.74 3.81
N PHE A 336 -11.32 -11.94 4.77
CA PHE A 336 -11.73 -11.98 6.18
C PHE A 336 -11.95 -10.57 6.75
N MET A 337 -11.82 -9.52 5.93
CA MET A 337 -11.90 -8.14 6.40
C MET A 337 -12.66 -7.28 5.40
N ALA A 338 -13.72 -6.62 5.86
CA ALA A 338 -14.36 -5.57 5.09
C ALA A 338 -13.50 -4.30 5.12
N VAL A 339 -13.12 -3.80 3.95
CA VAL A 339 -12.25 -2.63 3.80
C VAL A 339 -12.90 -1.57 2.91
N ALA A 340 -12.72 -0.31 3.28
CA ALA A 340 -12.95 0.85 2.44
C ALA A 340 -11.65 1.67 2.34
N VAL A 341 -11.12 1.81 1.14
CA VAL A 341 -9.98 2.66 0.84
C VAL A 341 -10.45 3.95 0.19
N ILE A 342 -10.04 5.07 0.78
CA ILE A 342 -10.22 6.40 0.21
C ILE A 342 -8.95 6.73 -0.57
N GLY A 343 -9.09 6.98 -1.87
CA GLY A 343 -8.00 7.35 -2.77
C GLY A 343 -8.36 8.54 -3.65
N ALA A 344 -7.48 8.85 -4.59
CA ALA A 344 -7.75 9.80 -5.66
C ALA A 344 -8.39 9.07 -6.85
N PRO A 345 -9.41 9.65 -7.50
CA PRO A 345 -9.89 9.12 -8.78
C PRO A 345 -8.81 9.31 -9.87
N PRO A 346 -8.84 8.52 -10.96
CA PRO A 346 -7.89 8.69 -12.05
C PRO A 346 -8.02 10.08 -12.67
N ALA A 347 -6.88 10.71 -12.96
CA ALA A 347 -6.87 11.98 -13.68
C ALA A 347 -7.67 11.86 -15.01
N PRO A 348 -8.42 12.92 -15.42
CA PRO A 348 -8.48 14.26 -14.84
C PRO A 348 -9.61 14.44 -13.80
N LYS A 349 -10.23 13.37 -13.29
CA LYS A 349 -11.30 13.49 -12.30
C LYS A 349 -10.77 14.13 -11.02
N ILE A 350 -11.61 14.92 -10.35
CA ILE A 350 -11.29 15.61 -9.10
C ILE A 350 -12.29 15.17 -8.04
N GLY A 351 -11.81 14.92 -6.83
CA GLY A 351 -12.64 14.49 -5.70
C GLY A 351 -11.94 13.41 -4.89
N ALA A 352 -12.74 12.53 -4.30
CA ALA A 352 -12.26 11.33 -3.63
C ALA A 352 -12.88 10.10 -4.28
N ARG A 353 -12.10 9.03 -4.41
CA ARG A 353 -12.58 7.73 -4.82
C ARG A 353 -12.68 6.84 -3.60
N VAL A 354 -13.83 6.22 -3.39
CA VAL A 354 -14.02 5.20 -2.37
C VAL A 354 -14.01 3.85 -3.06
N MET A 355 -13.03 3.01 -2.75
CA MET A 355 -12.90 1.64 -3.23
C MET A 355 -13.14 0.70 -2.05
N THR A 356 -14.20 -0.10 -2.13
CA THR A 356 -14.63 -0.95 -1.04
C THR A 356 -14.71 -2.39 -1.46
N MET A 357 -14.43 -3.27 -0.52
CA MET A 357 -14.78 -4.68 -0.60
C MET A 357 -15.36 -5.03 0.77
N CYS A 358 -16.66 -4.79 0.94
CA CYS A 358 -17.28 -4.75 2.27
C CYS A 358 -18.63 -5.44 2.39
N VAL A 359 -19.25 -5.84 1.27
CA VAL A 359 -20.55 -6.52 1.27
C VAL A 359 -20.50 -7.80 0.45
N GLU A 360 -21.21 -8.82 0.90
CA GLU A 360 -21.43 -10.05 0.11
C GLU A 360 -22.35 -9.79 -1.09
N GLU A 361 -22.34 -10.71 -2.05
CA GLU A 361 -23.11 -10.58 -3.30
C GLU A 361 -24.61 -10.35 -3.08
N ALA A 362 -25.20 -10.96 -2.04
CA ALA A 362 -26.62 -10.78 -1.71
C ALA A 362 -26.98 -9.34 -1.31
N HIS A 363 -26.03 -8.60 -0.72
CA HIS A 363 -26.23 -7.22 -0.25
C HIS A 363 -25.73 -6.17 -1.25
N LEU A 364 -24.96 -6.58 -2.26
CA LEU A 364 -24.33 -5.68 -3.23
C LEU A 364 -25.34 -4.78 -4.00
N PRO A 365 -26.52 -5.26 -4.46
CA PRO A 365 -27.46 -4.39 -5.18
C PRO A 365 -27.96 -3.22 -4.33
N GLU A 366 -28.40 -3.49 -3.10
CA GLU A 366 -28.90 -2.45 -2.19
C GLU A 366 -27.77 -1.49 -1.77
N PHE A 367 -26.61 -2.03 -1.43
CA PHE A 367 -25.44 -1.23 -1.07
C PHE A 367 -25.03 -0.30 -2.22
N ARG A 368 -24.99 -0.82 -3.45
CA ARG A 368 -24.70 -0.04 -4.66
C ARG A 368 -25.69 1.11 -4.83
N ASP A 369 -26.98 0.85 -4.69
CA ASP A 369 -28.02 1.87 -4.84
C ASP A 369 -27.88 2.97 -3.79
N GLN A 370 -27.64 2.60 -2.53
CA GLN A 370 -27.40 3.55 -1.44
C GLN A 370 -26.14 4.40 -1.66
N MET A 371 -25.02 3.77 -2.04
CA MET A 371 -23.76 4.49 -2.28
C MET A 371 -23.84 5.41 -3.49
N ASN A 372 -24.54 4.98 -4.55
CA ASN A 372 -24.77 5.82 -5.73
C ASN A 372 -25.72 6.99 -5.41
N ALA A 373 -26.76 6.78 -4.60
CA ALA A 373 -27.63 7.85 -4.12
C ALA A 373 -26.84 8.87 -3.29
N PHE A 374 -26.01 8.39 -2.36
CA PHE A 374 -25.13 9.23 -1.56
C PHE A 374 -24.16 10.05 -2.42
N ALA A 375 -23.51 9.42 -3.40
CA ALA A 375 -22.59 10.09 -4.31
C ALA A 375 -23.29 11.08 -5.26
N ALA A 376 -24.59 10.90 -5.51
CA ALA A 376 -25.43 11.82 -6.26
C ALA A 376 -26.10 12.90 -5.37
N GLY A 377 -25.81 12.91 -4.07
CA GLY A 377 -26.34 13.88 -3.11
C GLY A 377 -27.84 13.75 -2.84
N LYS A 378 -28.41 12.57 -3.07
CA LYS A 378 -29.84 12.26 -2.89
C LYS A 378 -30.18 11.72 -1.52
#